data_AF-A0A1I9Y1L6-F1
#
_entry.id   AF-A0A1I9Y1L6-F1
#
_cell.length_a   1.000
_cell.length_b   1.000
_cell.length_c   1.000
_cell.angle_alpha   90.00
_cell.angle_beta   90.00
_cell.angle_gamma   90.00
#
_symmetry.space_group_name_H-M   'P 1'
#
loop_
_entity.id
_entity.type
_entity.pdbx_description
1 polymer ?
#
loop_
_entity_poly.entity_id
_entity_poly.type
_entity_poly.pdbx_seq_one_letter_code
_entity_poly.pdbx_strand_id
1 'polypeptide(L)' 'MFLDMDELRELTARQQHSAQAKVMRAMGIEHRARPDGSLAVLRSHVEQVLGAAPGQRRQRSSVEPNWGALNAARA' A
#
# COMPACT_ATOMS: atom_id res chain seq x y z
N MET A 1 -10.29 4.19 -0.34
CA MET A 1 -11.23 4.10 0.80
C MET A 1 -10.50 3.42 1.97
N PHE A 2 -10.82 3.79 3.22
CA PHE A 2 -10.21 3.19 4.43
C PHE A 2 -11.05 2.02 4.94
N LEU A 3 -10.43 1.14 5.74
CA LEU A 3 -11.14 0.12 6.51
C LEU A 3 -11.86 0.74 7.72
N ASP A 4 -13.02 0.22 8.04
CA ASP A 4 -13.74 0.57 9.27
C ASP A 4 -13.26 -0.26 10.48
N MET A 5 -13.87 -0.03 11.64
CA MET A 5 -13.46 -0.68 12.89
C MET A 5 -13.82 -2.17 12.95
N ASP A 6 -14.92 -2.59 12.32
CA ASP A 6 -15.36 -3.98 12.34
C ASP A 6 -14.51 -4.80 11.37
N GLU A 7 -14.18 -4.23 10.21
CA GLU A 7 -13.23 -4.83 9.27
C GLU A 7 -11.83 -4.96 9.88
N LEU A 8 -11.37 -3.98 10.66
CA LEU A 8 -10.09 -4.07 11.38
C LEU A 8 -10.11 -5.16 12.45
N ARG A 9 -11.24 -5.38 13.12
CA ARG A 9 -11.40 -6.47 14.09
C ARG A 9 -11.41 -7.82 13.41
N GLU A 10 -12.09 -7.95 12.27
CA GLU A 10 -12.12 -9.17 11.47
C GLU A 10 -10.73 -9.51 10.93
N LEU A 11 -10.03 -8.54 10.33
CA LEU A 11 -8.69 -8.70 9.78
C LEU A 11 -7.65 -9.10 10.83
N THR A 12 -7.74 -8.55 12.05
CA THR A 12 -6.70 -8.73 13.07
C THR A 12 -7.05 -9.74 14.16
N ALA A 13 -8.33 -10.13 14.30
CA ALA A 13 -8.88 -10.86 15.44
C ALA A 13 -8.51 -10.21 16.80
N ARG A 14 -8.46 -8.86 16.85
CA ARG A 14 -8.13 -8.08 18.05
C ARG A 14 -9.11 -6.93 18.25
N GLN A 15 -9.36 -6.60 19.51
CA GLN A 15 -10.23 -5.49 19.90
C GLN A 15 -9.46 -4.20 20.24
N GLN A 16 -8.30 -4.31 20.89
CA GLN A 16 -7.51 -3.14 21.29
C GLN A 16 -6.66 -2.60 20.14
N HIS A 17 -6.68 -1.28 19.91
CA HIS A 17 -5.95 -0.64 18.80
C HIS A 17 -4.44 -0.91 18.84
N SER A 18 -3.83 -0.93 20.03
CA SER A 18 -2.40 -1.24 20.17
C SER A 18 -2.07 -2.68 19.73
N ALA A 19 -2.96 -3.64 20.00
CA ALA A 19 -2.81 -5.03 19.57
C ALA A 19 -3.05 -5.17 18.06
N GLN A 20 -4.07 -4.50 17.53
CA GLN A 20 -4.34 -4.43 16.08
C GLN A 20 -3.11 -3.89 15.33
N ALA A 21 -2.50 -2.80 15.83
CA ALA A 21 -1.30 -2.22 15.26
C ALA A 21 -0.09 -3.18 15.25
N LYS A 22 0.07 -4.01 16.29
CA LYS A 22 1.13 -5.03 16.33
C LYS A 22 0.92 -6.10 15.27
N VAL A 23 -0.31 -6.61 15.14
CA VAL A 23 -0.65 -7.62 14.13
C VAL A 23 -0.45 -7.05 12.73
N MET A 24 -0.90 -5.83 12.46
CA MET A 24 -0.69 -5.17 11.16
C MET A 24 0.79 -4.98 10.82
N ARG A 25 1.64 -4.60 11.78
CA ARG A 25 3.10 -4.56 11.55
C ARG A 25 3.67 -5.93 11.20
N ALA A 26 3.23 -6.98 11.89
CA ALA A 26 3.66 -8.35 11.60
C ALA A 26 3.20 -8.83 10.21
N MET A 27 2.03 -8.36 9.75
CA MET A 27 1.53 -8.63 8.40
C MET A 27 2.14 -7.73 7.31
N GLY A 28 2.98 -6.76 7.67
CA GLY A 28 3.54 -5.79 6.71
C GLY A 28 2.53 -4.77 6.18
N ILE A 29 1.41 -4.57 6.88
CA ILE A 29 0.37 -3.61 6.52
C ILE A 29 0.66 -2.25 7.17
N GLU A 30 0.82 -1.23 6.34
CA GLU A 30 0.94 0.15 6.81
C GLU A 30 -0.38 0.67 7.39
N HIS A 31 -0.27 1.35 8.53
CA HIS A 31 -1.37 1.99 9.23
C HIS A 31 -0.91 3.31 9.84
N ARG A 32 -1.85 4.23 10.04
CA ARG A 32 -1.61 5.51 10.74
C ARG A 32 -2.54 5.62 11.95
N ALA A 33 -2.04 6.14 13.05
CA ALA A 33 -2.87 6.48 14.20
C ALA A 33 -3.58 7.81 13.96
N ARG A 34 -4.90 7.84 14.19
CA ARG A 34 -5.69 9.06 14.22
C ARG A 34 -5.55 9.76 15.58
N PRO A 35 -5.92 11.04 15.70
CA PRO A 35 -5.87 11.78 16.97
C PRO A 35 -6.73 11.16 18.09
N ASP A 36 -7.78 10.42 17.73
CA ASP A 36 -8.66 9.69 18.65
C ASP A 36 -8.08 8.33 19.10
N GLY A 37 -6.90 7.95 18.58
CA GLY A 37 -6.24 6.68 18.86
C GLY A 37 -6.73 5.50 18.02
N SER A 38 -7.72 5.69 17.13
CA SER A 38 -8.13 4.67 16.15
C SER A 38 -7.09 4.53 15.02
N LEU A 39 -7.18 3.44 14.26
CA LEU A 39 -6.25 3.18 13.17
C LEU A 39 -6.90 3.52 11.82
N ALA A 40 -6.13 4.21 10.98
CA ALA A 40 -6.47 4.47 9.59
C ALA A 40 -5.62 3.54 8.70
N VAL A 41 -6.31 2.69 7.94
CA VAL A 41 -5.70 1.70 7.06
C VAL A 41 -6.36 1.78 5.69
N LEU A 42 -5.55 1.91 4.65
CA LEU A 42 -6.05 1.98 3.28
C LEU A 42 -6.44 0.56 2.81
N ARG A 43 -7.68 0.38 2.37
CA ARG A 43 -8.16 -0.92 1.85
C ARG A 43 -7.29 -1.42 0.69
N SER A 44 -6.98 -0.54 -0.25
CA SER A 44 -6.14 -0.87 -1.41
C SER A 44 -4.74 -1.35 -1.02
N HIS A 45 -4.19 -0.85 0.08
CA HIS A 45 -2.89 -1.31 0.57
C HIS A 45 -3.00 -2.73 1.15
N VAL A 46 -4.06 -3.03 1.89
CA VAL A 46 -4.33 -4.39 2.38
C VAL A 46 -4.49 -5.37 1.23
N GLU A 47 -5.31 -5.03 0.23
CA GLU A 47 -5.50 -5.86 -0.97
C GLU A 47 -4.18 -6.11 -1.72
N GLN A 48 -3.31 -5.10 -1.80
CA GLN A 48 -1.99 -5.23 -2.41
C GLN A 48 -1.06 -6.13 -1.60
N VAL A 49 -1.01 -5.99 -0.28
CA VAL A 49 -0.15 -6.80 0.60
C VAL A 49 -0.60 -8.26 0.64
N LEU A 50 -1.91 -8.50 0.66
CA LEU A 50 -2.51 -9.84 0.70
C LEU A 50 -2.60 -10.51 -0.69
N GLY A 51 -2.19 -9.83 -1.76
CA GLY A 51 -2.11 -10.40 -3.11
C GLY A 51 -3.45 -10.48 -3.85
N ALA A 52 -4.51 -9.84 -3.35
CA ALA A 52 -5.82 -9.79 -3.99
C ALA A 52 -5.88 -8.81 -5.18
N ALA A 53 -4.99 -7.81 -5.20
CA ALA A 53 -4.84 -6.88 -6.32
C ALA A 53 -3.50 -7.11 -7.01
N PRO A 54 -3.42 -7.13 -8.36
CA PRO A 54 -2.16 -7.05 -9.06
C PRO A 54 -1.52 -5.72 -8.66
N GLY A 55 -0.49 -5.80 -7.82
CA GLY A 55 0.22 -4.60 -7.36
C GLY A 55 0.60 -3.78 -8.59
N GLN A 56 0.37 -2.47 -8.54
CA GLN A 56 0.98 -1.57 -9.51
C GLN A 56 2.48 -1.71 -9.30
N ARG A 57 3.10 -2.65 -10.02
CA ARG A 57 4.53 -2.81 -10.09
C ARG A 57 4.99 -1.47 -10.61
N ARG A 58 5.55 -0.65 -9.73
CA ARG A 58 6.04 0.68 -10.06
C ARG A 58 6.90 0.47 -11.29
N GLN A 59 6.38 0.86 -12.45
CA GLN A 59 7.08 0.78 -13.71
C GLN A 59 8.30 1.65 -13.46
N ARG A 60 9.43 1.02 -13.13
CA ARG A 60 10.70 1.73 -13.09
C ARG A 60 10.85 2.17 -14.53
N SER A 61 10.61 3.45 -14.79
CA SER A 61 10.91 4.05 -16.07
C SER A 61 12.35 3.65 -16.35
N SER A 62 12.53 2.82 -17.37
CA SER A 62 13.86 2.42 -17.81
C SER A 62 14.63 3.71 -18.06
N VAL A 63 15.79 3.86 -17.41
CA VAL A 63 16.66 5.00 -17.69
C VAL A 63 17.29 4.71 -19.04
N GLU A 64 16.59 5.11 -20.10
CA GLU A 64 17.04 4.92 -21.47
C GLU A 64 17.41 6.26 -22.08
N PRO A 65 18.53 6.31 -22.84
CA PRO A 65 18.84 7.46 -23.68
C PRO A 65 17.69 7.75 -24.65
N ASN A 66 17.49 9.01 -25.00
CA ASN A 66 16.54 9.38 -26.05
C ASN A 66 17.05 8.92 -27.43
N TRP A 67 16.77 7.67 -27.79
CA TRP A 67 17.18 7.07 -29.07
C TRP A 67 16.68 7.84 -30.29
N GLY A 68 15.53 8.53 -30.17
CA GLY A 68 14.97 9.36 -31.23
C GLY A 68 15.88 10.53 -31.65
N ALA A 69 16.76 10.99 -30.76
CA ALA A 69 17.71 12.06 -31.05
C ALA A 69 18.82 11.62 -32.04
N LEU A 70 19.12 10.32 -32.14
CA LEU A 70 20.16 9.82 -33.05
C LEU A 70 19.72 9.82 -34.52
N ASN A 71 18.41 9.72 -34.78
CA ASN A 71 17.87 9.65 -36.15
C ASN A 71 17.57 11.02 -36.76
N ALA A 72 17.36 12.05 -35.92
CA ALA A 72 17.03 13.40 -36.37
C ALA A 72 18.22 14.15 -37.00
N ALA A 73 19.46 13.73 -36.73
CA ALA A 73 20.67 14.40 -37.21
C ALA A 73 21.07 14.02 -38.66
N ARG A 74 20.27 13.20 -39.37
CA ARG A 74 20.59 12.67 -40.70
C ARG A 74 19.64 13.11 -41.82
N ALA A 75 18.82 14.13 -41.60
CA ALA A 75 17.91 14.70 -42.62
C ALA A 75 18.41 16.06 -43.12
#